data_AF-A0A2N2IL18-F1
#
_entry.id   AF-A0A2N2IL18-F1
#
_cell.length_a   1.000
_cell.length_b   1.000
_cell.length_c   1.000
_cell.angle_alpha   90.00
_cell.angle_beta   90.00
_cell.angle_gamma   90.00
#
_symmetry.space_group_name_H-M   'P 1'
#
loop_
_entity.id
_entity.type
_entity.pdbx_description
1 polymer ?
#
loop_
_entity_poly.entity_id
_entity_poly.type
_entity_poly.pdbx_seq_one_letter_code
_entity_poly.pdbx_strand_id
1 'polypeptide(L)'
;MLDFLAIRDFAVIADASVEFSPGFNVLTGETGAGKSMIVSALELLRGERAQAHFVRSGATSAVVEAQFHLGNPPPGLLGKLAEHGLQLDDASLILERVIAAGGKGRQRIGGRLTTTGALSDVVPLIIEISSQHDSQRLLSAGFALQVLDDFAGLELLLADLGQRLGELDQLAARQEELETLSRTRDQLRETLGFTIKELVEADLAPGEHDRLVARRKRISSLREIIEAARFAEETLSLGEEAVLDRLHAVIARLSKVAEAE
;
A
#
# COMPACT_ATOMS: atom_id res chain seq x y z
N MET A 1 -10.23 -17.83 -34.26
CA MET A 1 -10.93 -19.11 -34.43
C MET A 1 -10.31 -20.11 -33.47
N LEU A 2 -11.09 -21.03 -32.91
CA LEU A 2 -10.56 -22.23 -32.24
C LEU A 2 -10.26 -23.26 -33.32
N ASP A 3 -9.02 -23.73 -33.41
CA ASP A 3 -8.56 -24.64 -34.46
C ASP A 3 -8.46 -26.07 -33.93
N PHE A 4 -7.99 -26.19 -32.69
CA PHE A 4 -7.74 -27.48 -32.06
C PHE A 4 -8.05 -27.42 -30.57
N LEU A 5 -8.62 -28.51 -30.05
CA LEU A 5 -8.86 -28.73 -28.64
C LEU A 5 -8.43 -30.15 -28.27
N ALA A 6 -7.54 -30.30 -27.30
CA ALA A 6 -7.18 -31.57 -26.70
C ALA A 6 -7.54 -31.59 -25.21
N ILE A 7 -8.12 -32.70 -24.78
CA ILE A 7 -8.64 -32.92 -23.43
C ILE A 7 -8.14 -34.28 -22.95
N ARG A 8 -7.42 -34.30 -21.83
CA ARG A 8 -6.89 -35.52 -21.20
C ARG A 8 -7.29 -35.58 -19.74
N ASP A 9 -7.79 -36.75 -19.33
CA ASP A 9 -8.21 -37.08 -17.96
C ASP A 9 -9.16 -36.06 -17.30
N PHE A 10 -10.04 -35.44 -18.10
CA PHE A 10 -10.98 -34.42 -17.65
C PHE A 10 -12.39 -35.00 -17.49
N ALA A 11 -12.87 -35.07 -16.25
CA ALA A 11 -14.15 -35.63 -15.86
C ALA A 11 -14.36 -37.05 -16.43
N VAL A 12 -15.26 -37.22 -17.40
CA VAL A 12 -15.53 -38.53 -18.04
C VAL A 12 -14.65 -38.81 -19.27
N ILE A 13 -13.88 -37.81 -19.73
CA ILE A 13 -12.99 -37.92 -20.89
C ILE A 13 -11.64 -38.47 -20.44
N ALA A 14 -11.19 -39.57 -21.04
CA ALA A 14 -9.83 -40.10 -20.84
C ALA A 14 -8.85 -39.37 -21.77
N ASP A 15 -9.16 -39.36 -23.05
CA ASP A 15 -8.41 -38.69 -24.08
C ASP A 15 -9.37 -38.34 -25.22
N ALA A 16 -9.38 -37.07 -25.63
CA ALA A 16 -10.14 -36.59 -26.76
C ALA A 16 -9.38 -35.44 -27.43
N SER A 17 -9.39 -35.43 -28.75
CA SER A 17 -8.92 -34.32 -29.57
C SER A 17 -9.95 -33.97 -30.62
N VAL A 18 -10.11 -32.68 -30.90
CA VAL A 18 -11.06 -32.15 -31.87
C VAL A 18 -10.36 -31.08 -32.70
N GLU A 19 -10.37 -31.27 -34.01
CA GLU A 19 -10.01 -30.25 -34.99
C GLU A 19 -11.29 -29.53 -35.45
N PHE A 20 -11.29 -28.20 -35.36
CA PHE A 20 -12.42 -27.36 -35.72
C PHE A 20 -12.19 -26.71 -37.08
N SER A 21 -13.26 -26.59 -37.85
CA SER A 21 -13.24 -25.87 -39.13
C SER A 21 -13.69 -24.41 -38.96
N PRO A 22 -13.33 -23.51 -39.89
CA PRO A 22 -13.89 -22.16 -39.91
C PRO A 22 -15.41 -22.11 -40.01
N GLY A 23 -16.01 -21.17 -39.28
CA GLY A 23 -17.44 -20.91 -39.30
C GLY A 23 -18.21 -21.78 -38.31
N PHE A 24 -19.27 -22.43 -38.80
CA PHE A 24 -20.26 -23.10 -37.94
C PHE A 24 -19.94 -24.59 -37.77
N ASN A 25 -19.61 -24.96 -36.53
CA ASN A 25 -19.34 -26.36 -36.15
C ASN A 25 -20.51 -26.89 -35.32
N VAL A 26 -21.03 -28.06 -35.70
CA VAL A 26 -22.14 -28.72 -34.99
C VAL A 26 -21.62 -29.95 -34.27
N LEU A 27 -21.65 -29.91 -32.94
CA LEU A 27 -21.32 -31.07 -32.09
C LEU A 27 -22.59 -31.89 -31.82
N THR A 28 -22.62 -33.12 -32.35
CA THR A 28 -23.71 -34.10 -32.13
C THR A 28 -23.22 -35.29 -31.32
N GLY A 29 -24.12 -35.97 -30.61
CA GLY A 29 -23.79 -37.18 -29.87
C GLY A 29 -25.02 -37.85 -29.27
N GLU A 30 -24.86 -39.08 -28.76
CA GLU A 30 -25.93 -39.88 -28.17
C GLU A 30 -26.35 -39.37 -26.79
N THR A 31 -25.37 -38.93 -25.97
CA THR A 31 -25.60 -38.36 -24.64
C THR A 31 -25.09 -36.92 -24.60
N GLY A 32 -25.84 -36.03 -23.94
CA GLY A 32 -25.46 -34.62 -23.77
C GLY A 32 -24.17 -34.41 -22.95
N ALA A 33 -23.67 -35.46 -22.29
CA ALA A 33 -22.48 -35.40 -21.44
C ALA A 33 -21.23 -34.98 -22.22
N GLY A 34 -20.96 -35.55 -23.40
CA GLY A 34 -19.75 -35.23 -24.18
C GLY A 34 -19.70 -33.77 -24.63
N LYS A 35 -20.82 -33.24 -25.10
CA LYS A 35 -20.93 -31.82 -25.50
C LYS A 35 -20.73 -30.90 -24.29
N SER A 36 -21.37 -31.19 -23.15
CA SER A 36 -21.21 -30.40 -21.94
C SER A 36 -19.77 -30.42 -21.43
N MET A 37 -19.06 -31.55 -21.52
CA MET A 37 -17.65 -31.62 -21.11
C MET A 37 -16.73 -30.78 -21.99
N ILE A 38 -16.99 -30.71 -23.31
CA ILE A 38 -16.25 -29.82 -24.21
C ILE A 38 -16.48 -28.36 -23.80
N VAL A 39 -17.73 -27.98 -23.51
CA VAL A 39 -18.05 -26.62 -23.05
C VAL A 39 -17.34 -26.32 -21.73
N SER A 40 -17.39 -27.23 -20.75
CA SER A 40 -16.70 -27.04 -19.46
C SER A 40 -15.18 -27.00 -19.59
N ALA A 41 -14.59 -27.69 -20.58
CA ALA A 41 -13.16 -27.57 -20.88
C ALA A 41 -12.82 -26.16 -21.42
N LEU A 42 -13.69 -25.58 -22.26
CA LEU A 42 -13.53 -24.21 -22.74
C LEU A 42 -13.79 -23.17 -21.63
N GLU A 43 -14.77 -23.39 -20.74
CA GLU A 43 -15.00 -22.55 -19.55
C GLU A 43 -13.76 -22.54 -18.63
N LEU A 44 -13.15 -23.72 -18.45
CA LEU A 44 -11.89 -23.83 -17.74
C LEU A 44 -10.79 -23.03 -18.47
N LEU A 45 -10.67 -23.09 -19.79
CA LEU A 45 -9.72 -22.23 -20.51
C LEU A 45 -10.11 -20.75 -20.50
N ARG A 46 -11.35 -20.39 -20.18
CA ARG A 46 -11.81 -19.00 -20.01
C ARG A 46 -11.44 -18.39 -18.64
N GLY A 47 -10.85 -19.19 -17.75
CA GLY A 47 -10.36 -18.73 -16.44
C GLY A 47 -11.28 -19.08 -15.28
N GLU A 48 -12.31 -19.91 -15.51
CA GLU A 48 -13.16 -20.39 -14.42
C GLU A 48 -12.39 -21.15 -13.35
N ARG A 49 -12.96 -21.25 -12.15
CA ARG A 49 -12.26 -21.86 -11.02
C ARG A 49 -12.08 -23.37 -11.27
N ALA A 50 -10.82 -23.81 -11.33
CA ALA A 50 -10.49 -25.23 -11.40
C ALA A 50 -10.93 -25.94 -10.12
N GLN A 51 -11.63 -27.05 -10.27
CA GLN A 51 -12.06 -27.89 -9.15
C GLN A 51 -11.49 -29.29 -9.30
N ALA A 52 -11.09 -29.91 -8.18
CA ALA A 52 -10.46 -31.23 -8.19
C ALA A 52 -11.38 -32.33 -8.77
N HIS A 53 -12.70 -32.15 -8.71
CA HIS A 53 -13.68 -33.09 -9.28
C HIS A 53 -13.63 -33.18 -10.81
N PHE A 54 -12.96 -32.22 -11.48
CA PHE A 54 -12.70 -32.30 -12.92
C PHE A 54 -11.57 -33.27 -13.26
N VAL A 55 -10.78 -33.74 -12.29
CA VAL A 55 -9.78 -34.78 -12.54
C VAL A 55 -10.46 -36.14 -12.53
N ARG A 56 -10.30 -36.89 -13.63
CA ARG A 56 -10.85 -38.23 -13.77
C ARG A 56 -10.41 -39.14 -12.62
N SER A 57 -11.33 -39.97 -12.13
CA SER A 57 -11.02 -40.93 -11.05
C SER A 57 -9.86 -41.85 -11.46
N GLY A 58 -8.84 -41.94 -10.61
CA GLY A 58 -7.61 -42.71 -10.85
C GLY A 58 -6.50 -41.95 -11.60
N ALA A 59 -6.77 -40.75 -12.10
CA ALA A 59 -5.75 -39.90 -12.73
C ALA A 59 -5.08 -38.95 -11.71
N THR A 60 -3.83 -38.57 -11.99
CA THR A 60 -3.07 -37.65 -11.15
C THR A 60 -3.32 -36.18 -11.52
N SER A 61 -3.70 -35.91 -12.77
CA SER A 61 -4.01 -34.58 -13.28
C SER A 61 -4.90 -34.64 -14.52
N ALA A 62 -5.70 -33.60 -14.75
CA ALA A 62 -6.38 -33.31 -16.01
C ALA A 62 -5.64 -32.23 -16.79
N VAL A 63 -5.65 -32.31 -18.13
CA VAL A 63 -5.04 -31.34 -19.04
C VAL A 63 -6.04 -30.92 -20.11
N VAL A 64 -6.17 -29.62 -20.32
CA VAL A 64 -6.95 -29.05 -21.42
C VAL A 64 -6.04 -28.10 -22.21
N GLU A 65 -5.93 -28.33 -23.50
CA GLU A 65 -5.10 -27.58 -24.44
C GLU A 65 -5.97 -27.09 -25.59
N ALA A 66 -5.83 -25.82 -25.97
CA ALA A 66 -6.51 -25.28 -27.13
C ALA A 66 -5.57 -24.40 -27.94
N GLN A 67 -5.71 -24.45 -29.27
CA GLN A 67 -5.02 -23.55 -30.19
C GLN A 67 -6.04 -22.67 -30.88
N PHE A 68 -5.77 -21.38 -30.87
CA PHE A 68 -6.54 -20.38 -31.59
C PHE A 68 -5.72 -19.79 -32.72
N HIS A 69 -6.32 -19.68 -33.91
CA HIS A 69 -5.79 -18.86 -34.98
C HIS A 69 -6.53 -17.53 -35.06
N LEU A 70 -5.79 -16.44 -34.88
CA LEU A 70 -6.26 -15.07 -34.67
C LEU A 70 -5.68 -14.15 -35.76
N GLY A 71 -5.87 -14.52 -37.03
CA GLY A 71 -5.40 -13.73 -38.19
C GLY A 71 -5.88 -12.28 -38.19
N ASN A 72 -7.05 -12.01 -37.59
CA ASN A 72 -7.50 -10.66 -37.25
C ASN A 72 -7.89 -10.64 -35.76
N PRO A 73 -6.99 -10.22 -34.84
CA PRO A 73 -7.26 -10.28 -33.41
C PRO A 73 -8.34 -9.27 -33.00
N PRO A 74 -9.21 -9.61 -32.04
CA PRO A 74 -10.21 -8.69 -31.54
C PRO A 74 -9.58 -7.43 -30.90
N PRO A 75 -10.29 -6.29 -30.92
CA PRO A 75 -9.81 -5.04 -30.32
C PRO A 75 -9.37 -5.23 -28.86
N GLY A 76 -8.26 -4.62 -28.48
CA GLY A 76 -7.71 -4.68 -27.12
C GLY A 76 -6.96 -5.96 -26.76
N LEU A 77 -7.08 -7.05 -27.53
CA LEU A 77 -6.40 -8.33 -27.22
C LEU A 77 -4.89 -8.19 -27.17
N LEU A 78 -4.28 -7.54 -28.17
CA LEU A 78 -2.82 -7.36 -28.23
C LEU A 78 -2.31 -6.51 -27.06
N GLY A 79 -3.05 -5.48 -26.67
CA GLY A 79 -2.74 -4.66 -25.50
C GLY A 79 -2.79 -5.47 -24.21
N LYS A 80 -3.86 -6.26 -24.01
CA LYS A 80 -4.02 -7.13 -22.84
C LYS A 80 -2.96 -8.22 -22.77
N LEU A 81 -2.56 -8.81 -23.89
CA LEU A 81 -1.43 -9.73 -23.95
C LEU A 81 -0.13 -9.02 -23.50
N ALA A 82 0.14 -7.82 -24.03
CA ALA A 82 1.34 -7.05 -23.69
C ALA A 82 1.40 -6.63 -22.21
N GLU A 83 0.26 -6.28 -21.60
CA GLU A 83 0.16 -6.00 -20.15
C GLU A 83 0.67 -7.18 -19.29
N HIS A 84 0.42 -8.41 -19.76
CA HIS A 84 0.88 -9.65 -19.11
C HIS A 84 2.22 -10.16 -19.65
N GLY A 85 2.91 -9.39 -20.49
CA GLY A 85 4.18 -9.76 -21.12
C GLY A 85 4.06 -10.91 -22.14
N LEU A 86 2.88 -11.10 -22.72
CA LEU A 86 2.55 -12.14 -23.69
C LEU A 86 2.45 -11.55 -25.09
N GLN A 87 2.62 -12.39 -26.12
CA GLN A 87 2.53 -12.03 -27.53
C GLN A 87 1.89 -13.19 -28.30
N LEU A 88 1.33 -12.90 -29.47
CA LEU A 88 0.90 -13.92 -30.42
C LEU A 88 2.14 -14.50 -31.15
N ASP A 89 2.07 -15.77 -31.49
CA ASP A 89 3.09 -16.47 -32.28
C ASP A 89 2.50 -16.79 -33.65
N ASP A 90 2.94 -16.13 -34.72
CA ASP A 90 2.39 -16.27 -36.08
C ASP A 90 0.84 -16.25 -36.12
N ALA A 91 0.26 -15.22 -35.49
CA ALA A 91 -1.19 -15.04 -35.31
C ALA A 91 -1.88 -16.20 -34.56
N SER A 92 -1.13 -17.06 -33.88
CA SER A 92 -1.65 -18.18 -33.11
C SER A 92 -1.49 -17.94 -31.61
N LEU A 93 -2.44 -18.45 -30.84
CA LEU A 93 -2.42 -18.42 -29.38
C LEU A 93 -2.73 -19.81 -28.85
N ILE A 94 -1.78 -20.37 -28.10
CA ILE A 94 -1.95 -21.67 -27.45
C ILE A 94 -2.30 -21.43 -25.98
N LEU A 95 -3.38 -22.06 -25.53
CA LEU A 95 -3.81 -22.08 -24.14
C LEU A 95 -3.63 -23.49 -23.60
N GLU A 96 -3.05 -23.61 -22.40
CA GLU A 96 -2.95 -24.88 -21.69
C GLU A 96 -3.37 -24.66 -20.24
N ARG A 97 -4.18 -25.57 -19.71
CA ARG A 97 -4.53 -25.60 -18.30
C ARG A 97 -4.42 -27.02 -17.76
N VAL A 98 -3.65 -27.17 -16.68
CA VAL A 98 -3.40 -28.42 -15.98
C VAL A 98 -3.98 -28.32 -14.58
N ILE A 99 -4.79 -29.29 -14.16
CA ILE A 99 -5.35 -29.39 -12.81
C ILE A 99 -4.83 -30.67 -12.18
N ALA A 100 -4.09 -30.58 -11.08
CA ALA A 100 -3.70 -31.76 -10.30
C ALA A 100 -4.87 -32.22 -9.40
N ALA A 101 -4.94 -33.53 -9.12
CA ALA A 101 -5.94 -34.10 -8.21
C ALA A 101 -5.90 -33.46 -6.79
N GLY A 102 -4.73 -32.97 -6.37
CA GLY A 102 -4.55 -32.20 -5.13
C GLY A 102 -4.98 -30.72 -5.19
N GLY A 103 -5.67 -30.29 -6.26
CA GLY A 103 -6.24 -28.94 -6.41
C GLY A 103 -5.28 -27.85 -6.87
N LYS A 104 -3.98 -28.14 -7.00
CA LYS A 104 -3.01 -27.20 -7.59
C LYS A 104 -3.15 -27.18 -9.11
N GLY A 105 -3.43 -26.01 -9.66
CA GLY A 105 -3.49 -25.78 -11.10
C GLY A 105 -2.23 -25.11 -11.64
N ARG A 106 -1.95 -25.32 -12.92
CA ARG A 106 -1.01 -24.53 -13.73
C ARG A 106 -1.69 -24.12 -15.01
N GLN A 107 -1.29 -22.98 -15.55
CA GLN A 107 -1.80 -22.50 -16.83
C GLN A 107 -0.70 -21.84 -17.63
N ARG A 108 -0.81 -21.94 -18.95
CA ARG A 108 0.10 -21.33 -19.89
C ARG A 108 -0.68 -20.62 -20.99
N ILE A 109 -0.13 -19.51 -21.44
CA ILE A 109 -0.58 -18.77 -22.63
C ILE A 109 0.64 -18.58 -23.52
N GLY A 110 0.56 -19.00 -24.78
CA GLY A 110 1.69 -18.98 -25.71
C GLY A 110 2.91 -19.74 -25.19
N GLY A 111 2.69 -20.86 -24.48
CA GLY A 111 3.76 -21.68 -23.89
C GLY A 111 4.41 -21.09 -22.62
N ARG A 112 4.06 -19.87 -22.19
CA ARG A 112 4.61 -19.24 -20.98
C ARG A 112 3.69 -19.47 -19.78
N LEU A 113 4.26 -19.79 -18.62
CA LEU A 113 3.50 -19.90 -17.36
C LEU A 113 2.89 -18.54 -17.00
N THR A 114 1.62 -18.54 -16.63
CA THR A 114 0.88 -17.32 -16.30
C THR A 114 -0.04 -17.48 -15.09
N THR A 115 -0.73 -16.41 -14.69
CA THR A 115 -1.70 -16.40 -13.59
C THR A 115 -3.11 -16.71 -14.11
N THR A 116 -4.02 -17.10 -13.21
CA THR A 116 -5.44 -17.25 -13.56
C THR A 116 -6.05 -15.91 -13.96
N GLY A 117 -5.58 -14.80 -13.36
CA GLY A 117 -6.02 -13.45 -13.71
C GLY A 117 -5.72 -13.11 -15.17
N ALA A 118 -4.49 -13.37 -15.64
CA ALA A 118 -4.13 -13.16 -17.04
C ALA A 118 -5.01 -13.97 -18.01
N LEU A 119 -5.38 -15.20 -17.62
CA LEU A 119 -6.25 -16.06 -18.40
C LEU A 119 -7.70 -15.52 -18.44
N SER A 120 -8.20 -15.06 -17.29
CA SER A 120 -9.50 -14.38 -17.16
C SER A 120 -9.56 -13.01 -17.84
N ASP A 121 -8.44 -12.33 -18.04
CA ASP A 121 -8.39 -11.04 -18.74
C ASP A 121 -8.34 -11.22 -20.27
N VAL A 122 -7.61 -12.22 -20.74
CA VAL A 122 -7.30 -12.42 -22.17
C VAL A 122 -8.36 -13.28 -22.85
N VAL A 123 -8.73 -14.42 -22.26
CA VAL A 123 -9.52 -15.44 -22.97
C VAL A 123 -10.97 -15.04 -23.22
N PRO A 124 -11.67 -14.27 -22.36
CA PRO A 124 -13.01 -13.77 -22.68
C PRO A 124 -13.09 -12.88 -23.92
N LEU A 125 -11.97 -12.34 -24.40
CA LEU A 125 -11.92 -11.56 -25.65
C LEU A 125 -11.97 -12.46 -26.90
N ILE A 126 -11.62 -13.75 -26.77
CA ILE A 126 -11.53 -14.70 -27.89
C ILE A 126 -12.52 -15.86 -27.81
N ILE A 127 -13.04 -16.16 -26.61
CA ILE A 127 -14.06 -17.20 -26.39
C ILE A 127 -15.25 -16.56 -25.68
N GLU A 128 -16.41 -16.64 -26.32
CA GLU A 128 -17.70 -16.40 -25.71
C GLU A 128 -18.48 -17.70 -25.65
N ILE A 129 -19.01 -18.03 -24.47
CA ILE A 129 -19.82 -19.23 -24.24
C ILE A 129 -21.19 -18.72 -23.86
N SER A 130 -22.22 -19.22 -24.53
CA SER A 130 -23.61 -18.89 -24.24
C SER A 130 -24.31 -20.15 -23.77
N SER A 131 -24.61 -20.22 -22.47
CA SER A 131 -25.40 -21.29 -21.86
C SER A 131 -26.79 -20.78 -21.46
N GLN A 132 -27.68 -21.70 -21.07
CA GLN A 132 -29.04 -21.37 -20.62
C GLN A 132 -29.06 -20.51 -19.33
N HIS A 133 -27.93 -20.38 -18.64
CA HIS A 133 -27.77 -19.54 -17.45
C HIS A 133 -26.90 -18.28 -17.67
N ASP A 134 -26.39 -18.07 -18.89
CA ASP A 134 -25.36 -17.06 -19.20
C ASP A 134 -25.91 -15.71 -19.69
N SER A 135 -27.15 -15.39 -19.32
CA SER A 135 -27.80 -14.11 -19.63
C SER A 135 -27.06 -12.88 -19.08
N GLN A 136 -26.02 -13.06 -18.25
CA GLN A 136 -25.45 -11.99 -17.44
C GLN A 136 -24.74 -10.90 -18.24
N ARG A 137 -24.05 -11.24 -19.34
CA ARG A 137 -23.40 -10.21 -20.18
C ARG A 137 -24.41 -9.38 -20.95
N LEU A 138 -25.37 -10.04 -21.61
CA LEU A 138 -26.47 -9.37 -22.33
C LEU A 138 -27.36 -8.53 -21.41
N LEU A 139 -27.48 -8.92 -20.14
CA LEU A 139 -28.20 -8.18 -19.10
C LEU A 139 -27.33 -7.15 -18.37
N SER A 140 -26.02 -7.09 -18.63
CA SER A 140 -25.15 -6.12 -17.99
C SER A 140 -25.41 -4.72 -18.57
N ALA A 141 -25.59 -3.75 -17.69
CA ALA A 141 -25.82 -2.36 -18.09
C ALA A 141 -24.66 -1.83 -18.96
N GLY A 142 -23.42 -2.21 -18.65
CA GLY A 142 -22.24 -1.80 -19.42
C GLY A 142 -22.25 -2.32 -20.85
N PHE A 143 -22.58 -3.61 -21.06
CA PHE A 143 -22.67 -4.16 -22.42
C PHE A 143 -23.85 -3.60 -23.19
N ALA A 144 -25.01 -3.41 -22.54
CA ALA A 144 -26.16 -2.78 -23.19
C ALA A 144 -25.87 -1.35 -23.66
N LEU A 145 -25.14 -0.57 -22.83
CA LEU A 145 -24.70 0.77 -23.19
C LEU A 145 -23.70 0.72 -24.35
N GLN A 146 -22.70 -0.15 -24.28
CA GLN A 146 -21.73 -0.33 -25.35
C GLN A 146 -22.39 -0.66 -26.69
N VAL A 147 -23.36 -1.58 -26.71
CA VAL A 147 -24.10 -1.92 -27.93
C VAL A 147 -24.86 -0.71 -28.49
N LEU A 148 -25.43 0.12 -27.62
CA LEU A 148 -26.11 1.35 -28.02
C LEU A 148 -25.13 2.39 -28.58
N ASP A 149 -23.98 2.54 -27.94
CA ASP A 149 -22.93 3.48 -28.34
C ASP A 149 -22.30 3.08 -29.68
N ASP A 150 -22.03 1.78 -29.87
CA ASP A 150 -21.56 1.20 -31.13
C ASP A 150 -22.60 1.38 -32.24
N PHE A 151 -23.89 1.15 -31.94
CA PHE A 151 -24.97 1.40 -32.91
C PHE A 151 -25.08 2.87 -33.31
N ALA A 152 -24.86 3.78 -32.36
CA ALA A 152 -24.90 5.21 -32.58
C ALA A 152 -23.59 5.79 -33.17
N GLY A 153 -22.52 4.99 -33.31
CA GLY A 153 -21.23 5.41 -33.84
C GLY A 153 -20.54 6.47 -32.96
N LEU A 154 -20.61 6.28 -31.63
CA LEU A 154 -20.13 7.26 -30.64
C LEU A 154 -18.66 7.06 -30.25
N GLU A 155 -17.88 6.26 -31.00
CA GLU A 155 -16.53 5.87 -30.59
C GLU A 155 -15.60 7.08 -30.41
N LEU A 156 -15.72 8.09 -31.28
CA LEU A 156 -14.93 9.33 -31.19
C LEU A 156 -15.32 10.19 -29.98
N LEU A 157 -16.61 10.24 -29.66
CA LEU A 157 -17.12 11.00 -28.51
C LEU A 157 -16.73 10.33 -27.20
N LEU A 158 -16.78 8.99 -27.14
CA LEU A 158 -16.30 8.22 -25.99
C LEU A 158 -14.79 8.36 -25.79
N ALA A 159 -14.02 8.40 -26.89
CA ALA A 159 -12.58 8.65 -26.81
C ALA A 159 -12.26 10.06 -26.26
N ASP A 160 -12.94 11.11 -26.72
CA ASP A 160 -12.78 12.48 -26.20
C ASP A 160 -13.20 12.56 -24.72
N LEU A 161 -14.32 11.93 -24.36
CA LEU A 161 -14.77 11.85 -22.98
C LEU A 161 -13.74 11.15 -22.08
N GLY A 162 -13.21 10.01 -22.53
CA GLY A 162 -12.17 9.26 -21.82
C GLY A 162 -10.90 10.08 -21.61
N GLN A 163 -10.48 10.85 -22.61
CA GLN A 163 -9.35 11.76 -22.48
C GLN A 163 -9.63 12.84 -21.42
N ARG A 164 -10.79 13.50 -21.49
CA ARG A 164 -11.17 14.56 -20.53
C ARG A 164 -11.30 14.05 -19.10
N LEU A 165 -11.82 12.83 -18.92
CA LEU A 165 -11.87 12.19 -17.61
C LEU A 165 -10.46 11.89 -17.09
N GLY A 166 -9.56 11.41 -17.95
CA GLY A 166 -8.16 11.22 -17.58
C GLY A 166 -7.46 12.52 -17.19
N GLU A 167 -7.74 13.63 -17.89
CA GLU A 167 -7.24 14.97 -17.51
C GLU A 167 -7.81 15.43 -16.17
N LEU A 168 -9.10 15.20 -15.93
CA LEU A 168 -9.76 15.53 -14.65
C LEU A 168 -9.15 14.75 -13.49
N ASP A 169 -8.90 13.44 -13.65
CA ASP A 169 -8.28 12.60 -12.62
C ASP A 169 -6.86 13.07 -12.29
N GLN A 170 -6.08 13.45 -13.31
CA GLN A 170 -4.74 14.02 -13.11
C GLN A 170 -4.79 15.35 -12.36
N LEU A 171 -5.73 16.24 -12.71
CA LEU A 171 -5.91 17.52 -12.02
C LEU A 171 -6.35 17.33 -10.57
N ALA A 172 -7.26 16.39 -10.31
CA ALA A 172 -7.70 16.04 -8.96
C ALA A 172 -6.54 15.52 -8.10
N ALA A 173 -5.74 14.59 -8.64
CA ALA A 173 -4.56 14.07 -7.96
C ALA A 173 -3.53 15.19 -7.67
N ARG A 174 -3.32 16.10 -8.63
CA ARG A 174 -2.42 17.24 -8.45
C ARG A 174 -2.92 18.23 -7.40
N GLN A 175 -4.23 18.45 -7.34
CA GLN A 175 -4.84 19.30 -6.32
C GLN A 175 -4.60 18.72 -4.92
N GLU A 176 -4.85 17.42 -4.73
CA GLU A 176 -4.64 16.74 -3.44
C GLU A 176 -3.17 16.82 -2.97
N GLU A 177 -2.23 16.63 -3.89
CA GLU A 177 -0.81 16.80 -3.61
C GLU A 177 -0.48 18.23 -3.13
N LEU A 178 -0.98 19.24 -3.83
CA LEU A 178 -0.75 20.65 -3.49
C LEU A 178 -1.40 21.04 -2.16
N GLU A 179 -2.59 20.52 -1.86
CA GLU A 179 -3.25 20.71 -0.56
C GLU A 179 -2.42 20.12 0.58
N THR A 180 -1.86 18.93 0.37
CA THR A 180 -1.00 18.27 1.35
C THR A 180 0.27 19.08 1.60
N LEU A 181 0.94 19.53 0.53
CA LEU A 181 2.13 20.38 0.63
C LEU A 181 1.84 21.71 1.33
N SER A 182 0.70 22.35 1.04
CA SER A 182 0.31 23.60 1.69
C SER A 182 0.11 23.41 3.20
N ARG A 183 -0.57 22.33 3.62
CA ARG A 183 -0.77 22.01 5.04
C ARG A 183 0.56 21.83 5.77
N THR A 184 1.49 21.08 5.19
CA THR A 184 2.82 20.87 5.78
C THR A 184 3.61 22.17 5.89
N ARG A 185 3.57 23.02 4.86
CA ARG A 185 4.24 24.33 4.86
C ARG A 185 3.68 25.23 5.96
N ASP A 186 2.36 25.28 6.12
CA ASP A 186 1.72 26.18 7.09
C ASP A 186 2.05 25.76 8.53
N GLN A 187 2.05 24.45 8.82
CA GLN A 187 2.47 23.92 10.12
C GLN A 187 3.95 24.20 10.44
N LEU A 188 4.83 24.06 9.43
CA LEU A 188 6.24 24.41 9.60
C LEU A 188 6.43 25.91 9.85
N ARG A 189 5.68 26.76 9.13
CA ARG A 189 5.73 28.20 9.30
C ARG A 189 5.29 28.63 10.70
N GLU A 190 4.23 28.03 11.23
CA GLU A 190 3.76 28.28 12.60
C GLU A 190 4.82 27.88 13.63
N THR A 191 5.38 26.67 13.49
CA THR A 191 6.42 26.15 14.38
C THR A 191 7.65 27.06 14.40
N LEU A 192 8.18 27.39 13.21
CA LEU A 192 9.34 28.27 13.08
C LEU A 192 9.03 29.68 13.61
N GLY A 193 7.82 30.20 13.36
CA GLY A 193 7.39 31.49 13.89
C GLY A 193 7.38 31.54 15.41
N PHE A 194 6.88 30.48 16.05
CA PHE A 194 6.90 30.32 17.50
C PHE A 194 8.34 30.27 18.05
N THR A 195 9.20 29.41 17.47
CA THR A 195 10.60 29.29 17.90
C THR A 195 11.38 30.59 17.74
N ILE A 196 11.19 31.31 16.62
CA ILE A 196 11.84 32.61 16.42
C ILE A 196 11.38 33.61 17.49
N LYS A 197 10.08 33.64 17.78
CA LYS A 197 9.54 34.54 18.80
C LYS A 197 10.12 34.24 20.19
N GLU A 198 10.18 32.98 20.60
CA GLU A 198 10.80 32.58 21.87
C GLU A 198 12.28 32.99 21.94
N LEU A 199 13.04 32.79 20.86
CA LEU A 199 14.46 33.16 20.82
C LEU A 199 14.66 34.67 20.90
N VAL A 200 13.80 35.46 20.27
CA VAL A 200 13.84 36.92 20.34
C VAL A 200 13.44 37.42 21.72
N GLU A 201 12.41 36.86 22.35
CA GLU A 201 11.98 37.22 23.70
C GLU A 201 13.01 36.84 24.77
N ALA A 202 13.75 35.75 24.56
CA ALA A 202 14.81 35.33 25.48
C ALA A 202 16.05 36.24 25.44
N ASP A 203 16.25 37.04 24.38
CA ASP A 203 17.35 38.01 24.20
C ASP A 203 18.73 37.48 24.63
N LEU A 204 19.02 36.23 24.26
CA LEU A 204 20.21 35.52 24.74
C LEU A 204 21.49 36.11 24.16
N ALA A 205 22.46 36.41 25.02
CA ALA A 205 23.76 36.90 24.60
C ALA A 205 24.83 35.79 24.60
N PRO A 206 25.77 35.77 23.62
CA PRO A 206 26.91 34.87 23.66
C PRO A 206 27.73 35.00 24.95
N GLY A 207 27.98 33.88 25.63
CA GLY A 207 28.74 33.83 26.88
C GLY A 207 27.98 34.34 28.12
N GLU A 208 26.67 34.58 28.02
CA GLU A 208 25.84 35.02 29.14
C GLU A 208 25.79 34.01 30.28
N HIS A 209 25.64 32.71 29.96
CA HIS A 209 25.56 31.65 30.96
C HIS A 209 26.76 31.65 31.91
N ASP A 210 27.98 31.69 31.35
CA ASP A 210 29.22 31.68 32.13
C ASP A 210 29.32 32.92 33.04
N ARG A 211 28.89 34.09 32.54
CA ARG A 211 28.84 35.34 33.33
C ARG A 211 27.85 35.24 34.48
N LEU A 212 26.65 34.71 34.23
CA LEU A 212 25.62 34.54 35.26
C LEU A 212 26.06 33.54 36.34
N VAL A 213 26.69 32.42 35.94
CA VAL A 213 27.25 31.43 36.88
C VAL A 213 28.35 32.04 37.74
N ALA A 214 29.29 32.77 37.14
CA ALA A 214 30.34 33.47 37.88
C ALA A 214 29.78 34.51 38.86
N ARG A 215 28.78 35.29 38.42
CA ARG A 215 28.11 36.29 39.27
C ARG A 215 27.37 35.64 40.44
N ARG A 216 26.64 34.55 40.20
CA ARG A 216 25.95 33.79 41.24
C ARG A 216 26.94 33.27 42.29
N LYS A 217 28.07 32.71 41.87
CA LYS A 217 29.12 32.24 42.79
C LYS A 217 29.63 33.37 43.67
N ARG A 218 29.91 34.54 43.07
CA ARG A 218 30.38 35.72 43.81
C ARG A 218 29.36 36.21 44.85
N ILE A 219 28.08 36.26 44.49
CA ILE A 219 27.00 36.67 45.41
C ILE A 219 26.87 35.66 46.56
N SER A 220 26.96 34.35 46.28
CA SER A 220 26.92 33.31 47.31
C SER A 220 28.06 33.47 48.32
N SER A 221 29.29 33.68 47.84
CA SER A 221 30.44 33.91 48.73
C SER A 221 30.29 35.18 49.57
N LEU A 222 29.75 36.27 49.01
CA LEU A 222 29.48 37.48 49.78
C LEU A 222 28.43 37.24 50.89
N ARG A 223 27.41 36.44 50.60
CA ARG A 223 26.41 36.06 51.60
C ARG A 223 27.04 35.28 52.75
N GLU A 224 27.89 34.30 52.45
CA GLU A 224 28.63 33.54 53.49
C GLU A 224 29.49 34.45 54.37
N ILE A 225 30.16 35.45 53.78
CA ILE A 225 30.96 36.43 54.53
C ILE A 225 30.08 37.28 55.44
N ILE A 226 28.93 37.76 54.97
CA ILE A 226 27.99 38.55 55.78
C ILE A 226 27.43 37.72 56.93
N GLU A 227 27.06 36.45 56.67
CA GLU A 227 26.58 35.53 57.70
C GLU A 227 27.66 35.26 58.76
N ALA A 228 28.91 35.05 58.34
CA ALA A 228 30.05 34.88 59.25
C ALA A 228 30.35 36.15 60.07
N ALA A 229 30.27 37.34 59.45
CA ALA A 229 30.50 38.60 60.15
C ALA A 229 29.40 38.88 61.18
N ARG A 230 28.13 38.63 60.84
CA ARG A 230 27.01 38.74 61.79
C ARG A 230 27.14 37.75 62.93
N PHE A 231 27.50 36.51 62.64
CA PHE A 231 27.78 35.52 63.67
C PHE A 231 28.89 35.98 64.62
N ALA A 232 29.97 36.56 64.09
CA ALA A 232 31.06 37.10 64.90
C ALA A 232 30.60 38.29 65.76
N GLU A 233 29.84 39.24 65.19
CA GLU A 233 29.32 40.41 65.91
C GLU A 233 28.35 40.01 67.03
N GLU A 234 27.44 39.09 66.75
CA GLU A 234 26.48 38.54 67.72
C GLU A 234 27.21 37.80 68.85
N THR A 235 28.21 36.98 68.53
CA THR A 235 28.97 36.23 69.53
C THR A 235 29.85 37.14 70.41
N LEU A 236 30.46 38.17 69.81
CA LEU A 236 31.44 39.00 70.51
C LEU A 236 30.81 40.11 71.35
N SER A 237 29.74 40.76 70.85
CA SER A 237 29.26 42.02 71.45
C SER A 237 27.75 42.15 71.61
N LEU A 238 26.93 41.56 70.73
CA LEU A 238 25.49 41.87 70.70
C LEU A 238 24.59 40.78 71.30
N GLY A 239 25.08 39.55 71.45
CA GLY A 239 24.33 38.43 71.99
C GLY A 239 24.20 38.47 73.52
N GLU A 240 23.17 37.82 74.06
CA GLU A 240 22.91 37.75 75.51
C GLU A 240 24.06 37.08 76.31
N GLU A 241 24.90 36.29 75.63
CA GLU A 241 26.10 35.68 76.19
C GLU A 241 27.40 36.22 75.56
N ALA A 242 27.40 37.49 75.14
CA ALA A 242 28.52 38.12 74.46
C ALA A 242 29.84 37.93 75.22
N VAL A 243 30.89 37.57 74.47
CA VAL A 243 32.22 37.30 75.04
C VAL A 243 32.78 38.54 75.75
N LEU A 244 32.53 39.74 75.22
CA LEU A 244 32.96 41.00 75.85
C LEU A 244 32.31 41.20 77.22
N ASP A 245 31.02 40.93 77.36
CA ASP A 245 30.30 41.07 78.64
C ASP A 245 30.83 40.07 79.67
N ARG A 246 31.09 38.83 79.23
CA ARG A 246 31.73 37.80 80.06
C ARG A 246 33.14 38.19 80.50
N LEU A 247 33.95 38.75 79.60
CA LEU A 247 35.29 39.26 79.91
C LEU A 247 35.24 40.44 80.87
N HIS A 248 34.34 41.40 80.67
CA HIS A 248 34.15 42.52 81.58
C HIS A 248 33.77 42.06 82.99
N ALA A 249 32.89 41.04 83.11
CA ALA A 249 32.52 40.46 84.40
C ALA A 249 33.73 39.79 85.10
N VAL A 250 34.59 39.09 84.35
CA VAL A 250 35.82 38.49 84.89
C VAL A 250 36.81 39.57 85.34
N ILE A 251 37.06 40.59 84.51
CA ILE A 251 37.95 41.71 84.83
C ILE A 251 37.47 42.42 86.09
N ALA A 252 36.18 42.79 86.16
CA ALA A 252 35.62 43.48 87.33
C ALA A 252 35.79 42.67 88.62
N ARG A 253 35.73 41.33 88.53
CA ARG A 253 35.94 40.44 89.67
C ARG A 253 37.40 40.36 90.08
N LEU A 254 38.33 40.34 89.12
CA LEU A 254 39.77 40.36 89.38
C LEU A 254 40.26 41.72 89.91
N SER A 255 39.77 42.84 89.36
CA SER A 255 40.10 44.19 89.83
C SER A 255 39.68 44.40 91.28
N LYS A 256 38.51 43.90 91.69
CA LYS A 256 38.08 43.91 93.10
C LYS A 256 39.02 43.17 94.04
N VAL A 257 39.72 42.14 93.55
CA VAL A 257 40.72 41.41 94.34
C VAL A 257 42.05 42.17 94.37
N ALA A 258 42.43 42.81 93.27
CA ALA A 258 43.65 43.63 93.20
C ALA A 258 43.58 44.92 94.05
N GLU A 259 42.39 45.50 94.25
CA GLU A 259 42.17 46.64 95.17
C GLU A 259 42.08 46.22 96.66
N ALA A 260 42.08 44.91 96.95
CA ALA A 260 42.02 44.38 98.31
C ALA A 260 43.41 44.06 98.92
N GLU A 261 44.49 44.43 98.22
CA GLU A 261 45.88 44.52 98.73
C GLU A 261 46.27 45.98 98.98
#